data_AF-A0A8C1LQI6-F1
#
_entry.id   AF-A0A8C1LQI6-F1
#
_cell.length_a   1.000
_cell.length_b   1.000
_cell.length_c   1.000
_cell.angle_alpha   90.00
_cell.angle_beta   90.00
_cell.angle_gamma   90.00
#
_symmetry.space_group_name_H-M   'P 1'
#
loop_
_entity.id
_entity.type
_entity.pdbx_description
1 polymer ?
#
loop_
_entity_poly.entity_id
_entity_poly.type
_entity_poly.pdbx_seq_one_letter_code
_entity_poly.pdbx_strand_id
1 'polypeptide(L)' 'MGRIYQVFVIGMQGEKKTIDVANSEEEFNNTTVAELKQKLAERLPQNPFAGLYYTHDLSSGP' A
#
# COMPACT_ATOMS: atom_id res chain seq x y z
N MET A 1 21.28 15.64 -5.31
CA MET A 1 19.85 15.27 -5.34
C MET A 1 19.79 13.75 -5.30
N GLY A 2 19.18 13.17 -4.26
CA GLY A 2 19.13 11.71 -4.07
C GLY A 2 18.19 11.03 -5.06
N ARG A 3 18.37 9.72 -5.27
CA ARG A 3 17.42 8.92 -6.06
C ARG A 3 16.20 8.61 -5.19
N ILE A 4 15.01 8.85 -5.73
CA ILE A 4 13.76 8.41 -5.11
C ILE A 4 13.30 7.15 -5.86
N TYR A 5 13.07 6.07 -5.13
CA TYR A 5 12.54 4.83 -5.64
C TYR A 5 11.01 4.92 -5.58
N GLN A 6 10.38 4.86 -6.75
CA GLN A 6 8.95 5.07 -6.92
C GLN A 6 8.29 3.85 -7.54
N VAL A 7 7.01 3.65 -7.23
CA VAL A 7 6.15 2.67 -7.89
C VAL A 7 4.93 3.35 -8.51
N PHE A 8 4.46 2.79 -9.62
CA PHE A 8 3.19 3.16 -10.23
C PHE A 8 2.10 2.21 -9.74
N VAL A 9 1.00 2.78 -9.27
CA VAL A 9 -0.19 2.02 -8.85
C VAL A 9 -1.41 2.46 -9.65
N ILE A 10 -2.27 1.49 -9.94
CA ILE A 10 -3.58 1.70 -10.55
C ILE A 10 -4.61 1.50 -9.44
N GLY A 11 -5.34 2.57 -9.11
CA GLY A 11 -6.40 2.55 -8.11
C GLY A 11 -7.67 1.89 -8.63
N MET A 12 -8.66 1.72 -7.74
CA MET A 12 -9.90 1.00 -8.04
C MET A 12 -10.75 1.68 -9.12
N GLN A 13 -10.56 2.98 -9.36
CA GLN A 13 -11.26 3.73 -10.42
C GLN A 13 -10.41 3.85 -11.70
N GLY A 14 -9.30 3.10 -11.78
CA GLY A 14 -8.36 3.17 -12.90
C GLY A 14 -7.41 4.36 -12.84
N GLU A 15 -7.44 5.16 -11.76
CA GLU A 15 -6.54 6.29 -11.59
C GLU A 15 -5.10 5.80 -11.40
N LYS A 16 -4.16 6.45 -12.08
CA LYS A 16 -2.73 6.15 -11.94
C LYS A 16 -2.11 7.10 -10.93
N LYS A 17 -1.41 6.55 -9.94
CA LYS A 17 -0.63 7.33 -8.98
C LYS A 17 0.81 6.84 -8.90
N THR A 18 1.71 7.79 -8.65
CA THR A 18 3.10 7.51 -8.32
C THR A 18 3.26 7.63 -6.80
N ILE A 19 3.90 6.63 -6.21
CA ILE A 19 4.13 6.53 -4.78
C ILE A 19 5.62 6.48 -4.53
N ASP A 20 6.10 7.41 -3.72
CA ASP A 20 7.49 7.42 -3.25
C ASP A 20 7.65 6.33 -2.19
N VAL A 21 8.51 5.36 -2.48
CA VAL A 21 8.73 4.20 -1.60
C VAL A 21 9.92 4.46 -0.69
N ALA A 22 11.06 4.85 -1.25
CA ALA A 22 12.33 4.94 -0.54
C ALA A 22 13.31 5.95 -1.17
N ASN A 23 14.34 6.35 -0.42
CA ASN A 23 15.41 7.27 -0.88
C ASN A 23 16.75 6.57 -1.11
N SER A 24 16.82 5.25 -0.89
CA SER A 24 17.98 4.41 -1.18
C SER A 24 17.52 3.04 -1.68
N GLU A 25 18.44 2.34 -2.37
CA GLU A 25 18.20 0.97 -2.83
C GLU A 25 17.98 0.01 -1.67
N GLU A 26 18.75 0.18 -0.59
CA GLU A 26 18.65 -0.64 0.61
C GLU A 26 17.28 -0.46 1.29
N GLU A 27 16.81 0.78 1.44
CA GLU A 27 15.49 1.05 2.01
C GLU A 27 14.38 0.48 1.11
N PHE A 28 14.53 0.60 -0.21
CA PHE A 28 13.57 0.03 -1.17
C PHE A 28 13.49 -1.50 -1.05
N ASN A 29 14.64 -2.18 -1.02
CA ASN A 29 14.73 -3.64 -0.94
C ASN A 29 14.23 -4.19 0.39
N ASN A 30 14.32 -3.41 1.48
CA ASN A 30 13.84 -3.78 2.80
C ASN A 30 12.39 -3.33 3.08
N THR A 31 11.76 -2.57 2.18
CA THR A 31 10.38 -2.11 2.37
C THR A 31 9.42 -3.29 2.37
N THR A 32 8.66 -3.44 3.44
CA THR A 32 7.64 -4.49 3.55
C THR A 32 6.36 -4.11 2.82
N VAL A 33 5.55 -5.13 2.50
CA VAL A 33 4.21 -4.92 1.96
C VAL A 33 3.33 -4.11 2.91
N ALA A 34 3.50 -4.26 4.23
CA ALA A 34 2.73 -3.53 5.23
C ALA A 34 3.04 -2.02 5.20
N GLU A 35 4.32 -1.65 5.11
CA GLU A 35 4.75 -0.25 5.00
C GLU A 35 4.32 0.37 3.66
N LEU A 36 4.42 -0.40 2.56
CA LEU A 36 3.90 0.05 1.27
C LEU A 36 2.39 0.31 1.32
N LYS A 37 1.61 -0.55 1.99
CA LYS A 37 0.17 -0.35 2.21
C LYS A 37 -0.13 0.92 2.99
N GLN A 38 0.68 1.26 4.00
CA GLN A 38 0.54 2.52 4.74
C GLN A 38 0.78 3.73 3.85
N LYS A 39 1.86 3.73 3.06
CA LYS A 39 2.16 4.79 2.07
C LYS A 39 1.05 4.94 1.03
N LEU A 40 0.44 3.83 0.61
CA LEU A 40 -0.71 3.84 -0.30
C LEU A 40 -1.95 4.45 0.34
N ALA A 41 -2.24 4.13 1.60
CA ALA A 41 -3.41 4.64 2.33
C ALA A 41 -3.38 6.17 2.51
N GLU A 42 -2.18 6.77 2.64
CA GLU A 42 -2.03 8.23 2.69
C GLU A 42 -2.32 8.92 1.35
N ARG A 43 -2.11 8.22 0.23
CA ARG A 43 -2.12 8.79 -1.12
C ARG A 43 -3.37 8.41 -1.93
N LEU A 44 -4.09 7.36 -1.53
CA LEU A 44 -5.32 6.89 -2.17
C LEU A 44 -6.52 7.14 -1.24
N PRO A 45 -7.46 8.01 -1.62
CA PRO A 45 -8.60 8.40 -0.76
C PRO A 45 -9.62 7.29 -0.54
N GLN A 46 -9.53 6.19 -1.30
CA GLN A 46 -10.32 4.98 -1.10
C GLN A 46 -9.39 3.92 -0.55
N ASN A 47 -9.59 3.51 0.68
CA ASN A 47 -8.77 2.48 1.31
C ASN A 47 -9.16 1.11 0.73
N PRO A 48 -8.41 0.52 -0.23
CA PRO A 48 -8.79 -0.75 -0.83
C PRO A 48 -8.59 -1.93 0.14
N PHE A 49 -7.96 -1.69 1.29
CA PHE A 49 -7.57 -2.71 2.26
C PHE A 49 -8.53 -2.84 3.44
N ALA A 50 -9.58 -2.01 3.53
CA ALA A 50 -10.58 -2.09 4.60
C ALA A 50 -11.29 -3.46 4.66
N GLY A 51 -11.24 -4.26 3.58
CA GLY A 51 -11.78 -5.63 3.54
C GLY A 51 -10.76 -6.76 3.78
N LEU A 52 -9.46 -6.49 3.94
CA LEU A 52 -8.43 -7.54 4.07
C LEU A 52 -7.88 -7.72 5.49
N TYR A 53 -8.30 -6.87 6.43
CA TYR A 53 -7.87 -6.97 7.84
C TYR A 53 -8.90 -7.61 8.77
N TYR A 54 -10.10 -7.96 8.29
CA TYR A 54 -11.12 -8.66 9.07
C TYR A 54 -11.94 -9.64 8.23
N THR A 55 -11.41 -10.85 8.04
CA THR A 55 -12.23 -12.06 8.08
C THR A 55 -11.58 -13.00 9.11
N HIS A 56 -11.62 -12.63 10.39
CA HIS A 56 -11.79 -13.68 11.38
C HIS A 56 -13.21 -14.18 11.13
N ASP A 57 -13.33 -15.35 10.53
CA ASP A 57 -14.58 -16.06 10.42
C ASP A 57 -15.17 -16.17 11.84
N LEU A 58 -16.15 -15.31 12.12
CA LEU A 58 -17.04 -15.41 13.27
C LEU A 58 -18.35 -16.02 12.78
N SER A 59 -18.29 -17.11 12.01
CA SER A 59 -19.39 -18.08 12.01
C SER A 59 -19.39 -18.84 13.34
N SER A 60 -19.55 -18.07 14.41
CA SER A 60 -20.44 -18.45 15.50
C SER A 60 -21.81 -18.75 14.88
N GLY A 61 -22.00 -20.01 14.48
CA GLY A 61 -23.32 -20.63 14.52
C GLY A 61 -23.63 -21.01 15.98
N PRO A 62 -24.91 -21.05 16.37
CA PRO A 62 -25.31 -21.52 17.69
C PRO A 62 -24.87 -22.97 17.96
#